data_AF-A0A950DM61-F1
#
_entry.id   AF-A0A950DM61-F1
#
_cell.length_a   1.000
_cell.length_b   1.000
_cell.length_c   1.000
_cell.angle_alpha   90.00
_cell.angle_beta   90.00
_cell.angle_gamma   90.00
#
_symmetry.space_group_name_H-M   'P 1'
#
loop_
_entity.id
_entity.type
_entity.pdbx_description
1 polymer ?
#
loop_
_entity_poly.entity_id
_entity_poly.type
_entity_poly.pdbx_seq_one_letter_code
_entity_poly.pdbx_strand_id
1 'polypeptide(L)'
;MKKLIPAMLAVVVIASSTGARADEPPAPLPPPMPFGPMDNLTPAQQQATEQIFAQAHAQVQKLQHDAHVAVLAAMSPQHRELLGRLVAAMALSPDLGEAQVTRQLDAALSQTEARSILNVAATLDQQVHQTFANAHQQAENVLTPDQRKDISQHVVDMRMEDAQDPGQALLMIALQHQSIMYANMRMVQKWSHQHETTP
;
A
#
# COMPACT_ATOMS: atom_id res chain seq x y z
N MET A 1 -33.80 15.33 -10.73
CA MET A 1 -32.46 14.72 -10.56
C MET A 1 -32.08 14.90 -9.10
N LYS A 2 -32.20 13.83 -8.30
CA LYS A 2 -32.15 13.88 -6.83
C LYS A 2 -30.69 13.79 -6.37
N LYS A 3 -30.32 14.76 -5.53
CA LYS A 3 -29.01 14.93 -4.89
C LYS A 3 -28.73 13.78 -3.92
N LEU A 4 -27.52 13.21 -3.99
CA LEU A 4 -26.94 12.23 -3.06
C LEU A 4 -25.42 12.48 -3.12
N ILE A 5 -24.60 12.69 -2.09
CA ILE A 5 -24.65 12.91 -0.64
C ILE A 5 -23.34 13.70 -0.33
N PRO A 6 -23.31 14.69 0.57
CA PRO A 6 -22.06 15.27 1.09
C PRO A 6 -21.76 14.69 2.48
N ALA A 7 -20.73 13.87 2.61
CA ALA A 7 -20.22 13.32 3.88
C ALA A 7 -18.88 12.62 3.59
N MET A 8 -17.76 12.73 4.31
CA MET A 8 -17.27 13.56 5.41
C MET A 8 -15.75 13.72 5.16
N LEU A 9 -15.21 14.94 5.17
CA LEU A 9 -14.22 15.40 6.17
C LEU A 9 -13.68 14.33 7.15
N ALA A 10 -12.38 14.03 7.02
CA ALA A 10 -11.36 14.04 8.06
C ALA A 10 -10.47 12.78 8.03
N VAL A 11 -9.30 12.88 7.38
CA VAL A 11 -8.06 12.35 7.96
C VAL A 11 -6.94 13.37 7.70
N VAL A 12 -6.35 13.79 8.81
CA VAL A 12 -5.31 14.79 8.98
C VAL A 12 -4.00 14.03 9.17
N VAL A 13 -2.98 14.40 8.38
CA VAL A 13 -1.51 14.25 8.63
C VAL A 13 -1.02 12.79 8.60
N ILE A 14 0.04 12.41 7.88
CA ILE A 14 1.49 12.55 8.14
C ILE A 14 2.15 12.09 6.81
N ALA A 15 3.02 12.81 6.10
CA ALA A 15 4.43 12.99 6.42
C ALA A 15 5.09 13.94 5.40
N SER A 16 5.81 14.92 5.91
CA SER A 16 6.76 15.74 5.17
C SER A 16 7.91 14.87 4.67
N SER A 17 8.11 14.74 3.35
CA SER A 17 9.41 14.35 2.79
C SER A 17 10.15 15.60 2.32
N THR A 18 10.58 16.41 3.29
CA THR A 18 11.69 17.34 3.06
C THR A 18 12.91 16.51 2.67
N GLY A 19 13.53 16.88 1.55
CA GLY A 19 14.66 16.16 0.98
C GLY A 19 15.78 15.95 1.99
N ALA A 20 16.26 14.71 2.07
CA ALA A 20 17.45 14.36 2.80
C ALA A 20 18.64 15.14 2.22
N ARG A 21 19.17 16.08 2.99
CA ARG A 21 20.47 16.71 2.73
C ARG A 21 21.56 15.72 3.17
N ALA A 22 22.68 15.70 2.43
CA ALA A 22 23.77 14.75 2.58
C ALA A 22 24.58 14.83 3.91
N ASP A 23 24.07 15.52 4.94
CA ASP A 23 24.72 15.72 6.25
C ASP A 23 23.77 15.40 7.43
N GLU A 24 22.63 14.74 7.19
CA GLU A 24 21.64 14.48 8.23
C GLU A 24 21.99 13.19 9.01
N PRO A 25 22.02 13.22 10.37
CA PRO A 25 22.24 12.02 11.17
C PRO A 25 21.18 10.97 10.85
N PRO A 26 21.53 9.66 10.88
CA PRO A 26 20.60 8.60 10.51
C PRO A 26 19.31 8.73 11.33
N ALA A 27 18.18 8.79 10.62
CA ALA A 27 16.87 8.91 11.25
C ALA A 27 16.70 7.78 12.28
N PRO A 28 16.14 8.07 13.47
CA PRO A 28 15.90 7.06 14.49
C PRO A 28 15.07 5.93 13.86
N LEU A 29 15.52 4.70 14.08
CA LEU A 29 14.82 3.51 13.60
C LEU A 29 13.36 3.59 14.07
N PRO A 30 12.38 3.37 13.18
CA PRO A 30 10.99 3.29 13.61
C PRO A 30 10.89 2.20 14.68
N PRO A 31 10.14 2.44 15.77
CA PRO A 31 9.93 1.43 16.78
C PRO A 31 9.39 0.16 16.12
N PRO A 32 9.81 -1.04 16.57
CA PRO A 32 9.25 -2.29 16.07
C PRO A 32 7.73 -2.18 16.16
N MET A 33 7.05 -2.39 15.03
CA MET A 33 5.59 -2.43 15.03
C MET A 33 5.17 -3.56 15.98
N PRO A 34 4.16 -3.32 16.84
CA PRO A 34 3.66 -4.34 17.75
C PRO A 34 2.86 -5.36 16.94
N PHE A 35 3.56 -6.27 16.26
CA PHE A 35 2.99 -7.58 16.05
C PHE A 35 2.80 -8.15 17.45
N GLY A 36 1.55 -8.42 17.84
CA GLY A 36 1.22 -9.08 19.11
C GLY A 36 2.04 -10.36 19.31
N PRO A 37 2.00 -10.97 20.51
CA PRO A 37 3.05 -11.79 21.15
C PRO A 37 3.79 -12.77 20.23
N MET A 38 4.66 -12.24 19.36
CA MET A 38 5.61 -12.99 18.53
C MET A 38 7.00 -12.98 19.19
N ASP A 39 7.09 -12.54 20.45
CA ASP A 39 8.32 -12.47 21.24
C ASP A 39 8.96 -13.84 21.50
N ASN A 40 8.22 -14.94 21.22
CA ASN A 40 8.66 -16.32 21.43
C ASN A 40 8.93 -17.11 20.14
N LEU A 41 9.18 -16.45 19.01
CA LEU A 41 9.63 -17.16 17.81
C LEU A 41 11.10 -17.58 17.93
N THR A 42 11.41 -18.82 17.55
CA THR A 42 12.80 -19.21 17.33
C THR A 42 13.37 -18.48 16.12
N PRO A 43 14.70 -18.27 16.02
CA PRO A 43 15.31 -17.61 14.86
C PRO A 43 14.93 -18.25 13.51
N ALA A 44 14.82 -19.59 13.48
CA ALA A 44 14.41 -20.31 12.28
C ALA A 44 12.95 -20.03 11.89
N GLN A 45 12.04 -19.96 12.87
CA GLN A 45 10.63 -19.62 12.62
C GLN A 45 10.47 -18.16 12.16
N GLN A 46 11.24 -17.26 12.76
CA GLN A 46 11.27 -15.85 12.35
C GLN A 46 11.73 -15.73 10.89
N GLN A 47 12.85 -16.34 10.53
CA GLN A 47 13.37 -16.30 9.16
C GLN A 47 12.38 -16.90 8.15
N ALA A 48 11.72 -18.01 8.48
CA ALA A 48 10.72 -18.63 7.61
C ALA A 48 9.48 -17.73 7.44
N THR A 49 9.02 -17.09 8.52
CA THR A 49 7.88 -16.16 8.49
C THR A 49 8.21 -14.93 7.64
N GLU A 50 9.39 -14.34 7.82
CA GLU A 50 9.88 -13.22 7.03
C GLU A 50 9.93 -13.56 5.54
N GLN A 51 10.40 -14.75 5.17
CA GLN A 51 10.43 -15.20 3.78
C GLN A 51 9.03 -15.35 3.17
N ILE A 52 8.06 -15.90 3.93
CA ILE A 52 6.67 -16.05 3.49
C ILE A 52 6.05 -14.68 3.18
N PHE A 53 6.18 -13.72 4.10
CA PHE A 53 5.64 -12.39 3.87
C PHE A 53 6.40 -11.60 2.80
N ALA A 54 7.73 -11.77 2.69
CA ALA A 54 8.49 -11.17 1.59
C ALA A 54 7.98 -11.63 0.21
N GLN A 55 7.65 -12.92 0.07
CA GLN A 55 7.05 -13.46 -1.16
C GLN A 55 5.65 -12.90 -1.40
N ALA A 56 4.81 -12.82 -0.36
CA ALA A 56 3.48 -12.22 -0.45
C ALA A 56 3.55 -10.76 -0.89
N HIS A 57 4.46 -9.97 -0.32
CA HIS A 57 4.70 -8.59 -0.73
C HIS A 57 5.16 -8.48 -2.19
N ALA A 58 6.09 -9.33 -2.65
CA ALA A 58 6.51 -9.35 -4.04
C ALA A 58 5.34 -9.66 -5.00
N GLN A 59 4.47 -10.61 -4.61
CA GLN A 59 3.27 -10.93 -5.38
C GLN A 59 2.28 -9.76 -5.41
N VAL A 60 2.05 -9.07 -4.29
CA VAL A 60 1.20 -7.88 -4.21
C VAL A 60 1.74 -6.74 -5.08
N GLN A 61 3.05 -6.52 -5.11
CA GLN A 61 3.67 -5.52 -6.00
C GLN A 61 3.37 -5.81 -7.47
N LYS A 62 3.44 -7.08 -7.88
CA LYS A 62 3.06 -7.50 -9.23
C LYS A 62 1.58 -7.25 -9.51
N LEU A 63 0.70 -7.63 -8.59
CA LEU A 63 -0.75 -7.40 -8.71
C LEU A 63 -1.08 -5.90 -8.86
N GLN A 64 -0.43 -5.05 -8.08
CA GLN A 64 -0.58 -3.59 -8.15
C GLN A 64 -0.10 -3.03 -9.49
N HIS A 65 1.02 -3.52 -10.01
CA HIS A 65 1.50 -3.15 -11.34
C HIS A 65 0.49 -3.53 -12.43
N ASP A 66 0.00 -4.77 -12.41
CA ASP A 66 -0.98 -5.27 -13.39
C ASP A 66 -2.29 -4.47 -13.31
N ALA A 67 -2.75 -4.15 -12.10
CA ALA A 67 -3.92 -3.30 -11.87
C ALA A 67 -3.74 -1.88 -12.40
N HIS A 68 -2.56 -1.28 -12.21
CA HIS A 68 -2.24 0.03 -12.77
C HIS A 68 -2.30 0.02 -14.31
N VAL A 69 -1.72 -0.99 -14.95
CA VAL A 69 -1.80 -1.16 -16.41
C VAL A 69 -3.27 -1.31 -16.86
N ALA A 70 -4.07 -2.09 -16.13
CA ALA A 70 -5.50 -2.27 -16.42
C ALA A 70 -6.31 -0.97 -16.27
N VAL A 71 -6.04 -0.17 -15.23
CA VAL A 71 -6.65 1.17 -15.05
C VAL A 71 -6.32 2.08 -16.23
N LEU A 72 -5.04 2.17 -16.61
CA LEU A 72 -4.64 2.99 -17.76
C LEU A 72 -5.26 2.52 -19.07
N ALA A 73 -5.41 1.21 -19.26
CA ALA A 73 -6.09 0.64 -20.43
C ALA A 73 -7.60 0.92 -20.44
N ALA A 74 -8.23 1.00 -19.28
CA ALA A 74 -9.64 1.33 -19.13
C ALA A 74 -9.95 2.81 -19.41
N MET A 75 -8.94 3.69 -19.35
CA MET A 75 -9.09 5.12 -19.57
C MET A 75 -8.87 5.54 -21.03
N SER A 76 -9.66 6.52 -21.47
CA SER A 76 -9.43 7.23 -22.72
C SER A 76 -8.04 7.91 -22.71
N PRO A 77 -7.43 8.14 -23.88
CA PRO A 77 -6.14 8.85 -23.96
C PRO A 77 -6.18 10.23 -23.28
N GLN A 78 -7.27 10.98 -23.44
CA GLN A 78 -7.46 12.31 -22.85
C GLN A 78 -7.45 12.27 -21.32
N HIS A 79 -8.11 11.27 -20.71
CA HIS A 79 -8.11 11.12 -19.26
C HIS A 79 -6.78 10.64 -18.70
N ARG A 80 -6.01 9.84 -19.46
CA ARG A 80 -4.64 9.48 -19.09
C ARG A 80 -3.72 10.70 -19.05
N GLU A 81 -3.84 11.61 -20.00
CA GLU A 81 -3.09 12.88 -20.00
C GLU A 81 -3.49 13.78 -18.83
N LEU A 82 -4.78 13.84 -18.48
CA LEU A 82 -5.24 14.56 -17.29
C LEU A 82 -4.63 13.97 -16.02
N LEU A 83 -4.69 12.65 -15.85
CA LEU A 83 -4.10 11.97 -14.70
C LEU A 83 -2.60 12.27 -14.58
N GLY A 84 -1.85 12.16 -15.69
CA GLY A 84 -0.42 12.47 -15.69
C GLY A 84 -0.12 13.90 -15.24
N ARG A 85 -0.92 14.89 -15.68
CA ARG A 85 -0.80 16.29 -15.24
C ARG A 85 -1.12 16.47 -13.77
N LEU A 86 -2.15 15.81 -13.25
CA LEU A 86 -2.53 15.89 -11.84
C LEU A 86 -1.46 15.28 -10.93
N VAL A 87 -0.91 14.11 -11.30
CA VAL A 87 0.21 13.49 -10.58
C VAL A 87 1.45 14.39 -10.59
N ALA A 88 1.78 14.98 -11.75
CA ALA A 88 2.88 15.95 -11.82
C ALA A 88 2.62 17.20 -10.97
N ALA A 89 1.38 17.71 -10.95
CA ALA A 89 1.01 18.86 -10.12
C ALA A 89 1.13 18.56 -8.62
N MET A 90 0.72 17.37 -8.17
CA MET A 90 0.93 16.94 -6.77
C MET A 90 2.41 16.83 -6.41
N ALA A 91 3.25 16.36 -7.35
CA ALA A 91 4.70 16.28 -7.12
C ALA A 91 5.36 17.67 -6.99
N LEU A 92 4.79 18.70 -7.63
CA LEU A 92 5.29 20.08 -7.59
C LEU A 92 4.68 20.92 -6.46
N SER A 93 3.46 20.59 -6.04
CA SER A 93 2.71 21.33 -5.02
C SER A 93 2.13 20.34 -3.99
N PRO A 94 2.78 20.20 -2.82
CA PRO A 94 2.26 19.33 -1.76
C PRO A 94 0.95 19.84 -1.16
N ASP A 95 0.55 21.10 -1.44
CA ASP A 95 -0.72 21.68 -1.02
C ASP A 95 -1.90 21.20 -1.89
N LEU A 96 -1.63 20.58 -3.05
CA LEU A 96 -2.66 19.99 -3.91
C LEU A 96 -3.17 18.71 -3.25
N GLY A 97 -4.12 18.88 -2.33
CA GLY A 97 -4.65 17.79 -1.53
C GLY A 97 -5.31 16.70 -2.36
N GLU A 98 -5.15 15.45 -1.93
CA GLU A 98 -5.71 14.25 -2.57
C GLU A 98 -7.19 14.41 -2.93
N ALA A 99 -8.00 14.92 -1.99
CA ALA A 99 -9.43 15.15 -2.19
C ALA A 99 -9.76 16.16 -3.33
N GLN A 100 -8.85 17.06 -3.68
CA GLN A 100 -9.04 17.95 -4.82
C GLN A 100 -8.74 17.23 -6.14
N VAL A 101 -7.73 16.38 -6.17
CA VAL A 101 -7.36 15.56 -7.34
C VAL A 101 -8.43 14.51 -7.62
N THR A 102 -8.91 13.81 -6.59
CA THR A 102 -10.05 12.88 -6.64
C THR A 102 -11.24 13.52 -7.34
N ARG A 103 -11.70 14.68 -6.84
CA ARG A 103 -12.86 15.39 -7.41
C ARG A 103 -12.66 15.82 -8.87
N GLN A 104 -11.45 16.21 -9.26
CA GLN A 104 -11.16 16.58 -10.65
C GLN A 104 -11.19 15.37 -11.58
N LEU A 105 -10.68 14.22 -11.12
CA LEU A 105 -10.75 12.97 -11.86
C LEU A 105 -12.20 12.47 -11.98
N ASP A 106 -12.95 12.45 -10.89
CA ASP A 106 -14.35 11.97 -10.89
C ASP A 106 -15.24 12.80 -11.80
N ALA A 107 -15.03 14.12 -11.85
CA ALA A 107 -15.78 15.01 -12.74
C ALA A 107 -15.42 14.82 -14.22
N ALA A 108 -14.21 14.33 -14.51
CA ALA A 108 -13.73 14.11 -15.87
C ALA A 108 -14.10 12.73 -16.42
N LEU A 109 -14.01 11.68 -15.58
CA LEU A 109 -14.25 10.30 -15.98
C LEU A 109 -15.68 10.09 -16.51
N SER A 110 -15.79 9.37 -17.62
CA SER A 110 -17.10 8.86 -18.03
C SER A 110 -17.60 7.78 -17.07
N GLN A 111 -18.91 7.55 -17.05
CA GLN A 111 -19.52 6.50 -16.22
C GLN A 111 -18.94 5.11 -16.52
N THR A 112 -18.63 4.82 -17.79
CA THR A 112 -18.05 3.54 -18.20
C THR A 112 -16.63 3.38 -17.69
N GLU A 113 -15.79 4.41 -17.81
CA GLU A 113 -14.41 4.39 -17.30
C GLU A 113 -14.39 4.25 -15.78
N ALA A 114 -15.19 5.05 -15.07
CA ALA A 114 -15.30 5.00 -13.61
C ALA A 114 -15.71 3.60 -13.13
N ARG A 115 -16.70 2.97 -13.78
CA ARG A 115 -17.12 1.61 -13.44
C ARG A 115 -16.03 0.57 -13.71
N SER A 116 -15.27 0.73 -14.79
CA SER A 116 -14.14 -0.16 -15.10
C SER A 116 -13.03 -0.04 -14.05
N ILE A 117 -12.68 1.19 -13.65
CA ILE A 117 -11.68 1.47 -12.62
C ILE A 117 -12.10 0.86 -11.28
N LEU A 118 -13.36 1.03 -10.86
CA LEU A 118 -13.88 0.42 -9.63
C LEU A 118 -13.81 -1.12 -9.68
N ASN A 119 -14.11 -1.73 -10.82
CA ASN A 119 -13.99 -3.18 -10.98
C ASN A 119 -12.53 -3.66 -10.84
N VAL A 120 -11.58 -2.92 -11.42
CA VAL A 120 -10.14 -3.22 -11.29
C VAL A 120 -9.71 -3.09 -9.83
N ALA A 121 -10.11 -2.01 -9.14
CA ALA A 121 -9.78 -1.79 -7.74
C ALA A 121 -10.35 -2.88 -6.82
N ALA A 122 -11.64 -3.25 -7.00
CA ALA A 122 -12.26 -4.34 -6.24
C ALA A 122 -11.57 -5.70 -6.49
N THR A 123 -11.17 -5.95 -7.74
CA THR A 123 -10.42 -7.18 -8.08
C THR A 123 -9.04 -7.21 -7.42
N LEU A 124 -8.32 -6.08 -7.48
CA LEU A 124 -7.01 -5.94 -6.82
C LEU A 124 -7.15 -6.17 -5.32
N ASP A 125 -8.10 -5.52 -4.67
CA ASP A 125 -8.33 -5.64 -3.24
C ASP A 125 -8.58 -7.10 -2.82
N GLN A 126 -9.47 -7.79 -3.54
CA GLN A 126 -9.74 -9.21 -3.30
C GLN A 126 -8.47 -10.08 -3.47
N GLN A 127 -7.65 -9.81 -4.49
CA GLN A 127 -6.41 -10.54 -4.75
C GLN A 127 -5.34 -10.28 -3.68
N VAL A 128 -5.23 -9.04 -3.20
CA VAL A 128 -4.31 -8.66 -2.10
C VAL A 128 -4.73 -9.33 -0.81
N HIS A 129 -6.02 -9.26 -0.44
CA HIS A 129 -6.56 -9.96 0.72
C HIS A 129 -6.30 -11.46 0.66
N GLN A 130 -6.57 -12.10 -0.48
CA GLN A 130 -6.30 -13.54 -0.65
C GLN A 130 -4.80 -13.86 -0.53
N THR A 131 -3.92 -13.00 -1.06
CA THR A 131 -2.47 -13.19 -1.01
C THR A 131 -1.97 -13.17 0.44
N PHE A 132 -2.40 -12.19 1.24
CA PHE A 132 -2.02 -12.12 2.65
C PHE A 132 -2.72 -13.19 3.49
N ALA A 133 -3.98 -13.55 3.23
CA ALA A 133 -4.64 -14.66 3.91
C ALA A 133 -3.86 -15.97 3.72
N ASN A 134 -3.40 -16.24 2.49
CA ASN A 134 -2.57 -17.41 2.19
C ASN A 134 -1.20 -17.32 2.90
N ALA A 135 -0.60 -16.14 2.97
CA ALA A 135 0.67 -15.92 3.67
C ALA A 135 0.53 -16.15 5.18
N HIS A 136 -0.54 -15.65 5.79
CA HIS A 136 -0.87 -15.90 7.19
C HIS A 136 -1.05 -17.40 7.45
N GLN A 137 -1.82 -18.10 6.62
CA GLN A 137 -2.00 -19.54 6.75
C GLN A 137 -0.67 -20.32 6.65
N GLN A 138 0.23 -19.91 5.74
CA GLN A 138 1.55 -20.51 5.62
C GLN A 138 2.42 -20.21 6.85
N ALA A 139 2.39 -18.98 7.36
CA ALA A 139 3.12 -18.59 8.57
C ALA A 139 2.63 -19.37 9.79
N GLU A 140 1.32 -19.58 9.95
CA GLU A 140 0.75 -20.40 11.03
C GLU A 140 1.26 -21.85 11.01
N ASN A 141 1.59 -22.41 9.84
CA ASN A 141 2.15 -23.75 9.73
C ASN A 141 3.60 -23.84 10.22
N VAL A 142 4.32 -22.72 10.28
CA VAL A 142 5.68 -22.62 10.85
C VAL A 142 5.64 -22.59 12.38
N LEU A 143 4.50 -22.22 12.95
CA LEU A 143 4.30 -22.10 14.39
C LEU A 143 3.99 -23.44 15.06
N THR A 144 4.29 -23.53 16.35
CA THR A 144 3.85 -24.65 17.18
C THR A 144 2.33 -24.56 17.43
N PRO A 145 1.67 -25.68 17.79
CA PRO A 145 0.26 -25.66 18.13
C PRO A 145 -0.10 -24.67 19.24
N ASP A 146 0.77 -24.53 20.25
CA ASP A 146 0.57 -23.58 21.37
C ASP A 146 0.68 -22.13 20.90
N GLN A 147 1.66 -21.82 20.04
CA GLN A 147 1.81 -20.48 19.43
C GLN A 147 0.60 -20.10 18.56
N ARG A 148 0.06 -21.03 17.77
CA ARG A 148 -1.17 -20.78 16.98
C ARG A 148 -2.39 -20.46 17.85
N LYS A 149 -2.50 -21.12 19.01
CA LYS A 149 -3.60 -20.89 19.95
C LYS A 149 -3.57 -19.48 20.55
N ASP A 150 -2.39 -18.93 20.77
CA ASP A 150 -2.23 -17.57 21.30
C ASP A 150 -2.61 -16.50 20.25
N ILE A 151 -2.21 -16.70 18.99
CA ILE A 151 -2.54 -15.78 17.88
C ILE A 151 -4.05 -15.76 17.61
N SER A 152 -4.70 -16.93 17.57
CA SER A 152 -6.14 -17.01 17.30
C SER A 152 -7.02 -16.30 18.34
N GLN A 153 -6.50 -16.02 19.54
CA GLN A 153 -7.19 -15.24 20.57
C GLN A 153 -7.09 -13.71 20.35
N HIS A 154 -6.18 -13.24 19.50
CA HIS A 154 -5.87 -11.81 19.33
C HIS A 154 -6.31 -11.20 17.98
N VAL A 155 -6.68 -12.00 16.96
CA VAL A 155 -6.89 -11.53 15.57
C VAL A 155 -8.31 -10.97 15.29
N VAL A 156 -9.20 -10.88 16.28
CA VAL A 156 -10.63 -10.54 16.02
C VAL A 156 -10.90 -9.07 15.62
N ASP A 157 -9.94 -8.14 15.71
CA ASP A 157 -10.26 -6.69 15.74
C ASP A 157 -9.78 -5.80 14.56
N MET A 158 -9.24 -6.35 13.46
CA MET A 158 -8.78 -5.51 12.34
C MET A 158 -9.62 -5.71 11.07
N ARG A 159 -10.60 -4.82 10.88
CA ARG A 159 -11.43 -4.75 9.67
C ARG A 159 -11.09 -3.45 8.93
N MET A 160 -10.54 -3.57 7.72
CA MET A 160 -10.21 -2.42 6.86
C MET A 160 -11.50 -1.81 6.29
N GLU A 161 -11.59 -0.49 6.29
CA GLU A 161 -12.70 0.30 5.73
C GLU A 161 -12.66 0.27 4.20
N ASP A 162 -13.76 -0.13 3.54
CA ASP A 162 -13.85 -0.29 2.08
C ASP A 162 -13.73 1.07 1.35
N ALA A 163 -12.86 1.18 0.35
CA ALA A 163 -12.79 2.33 -0.55
C ALA A 163 -14.00 2.35 -1.50
N GLN A 164 -14.96 3.25 -1.28
CA GLN A 164 -16.19 3.34 -2.08
C GLN A 164 -16.12 4.35 -3.25
N ASP A 165 -15.01 5.10 -3.38
CA ASP A 165 -14.86 6.20 -4.32
C ASP A 165 -13.84 5.90 -5.45
N PRO A 166 -14.20 6.08 -6.73
CA PRO A 166 -13.32 5.75 -7.86
C PRO A 166 -12.06 6.60 -7.95
N GLY A 167 -12.15 7.90 -7.64
CA GLY A 167 -11.00 8.78 -7.65
C GLY A 167 -10.03 8.46 -6.50
N GLN A 168 -10.55 8.09 -5.33
CA GLN A 168 -9.74 7.58 -4.22
C GLN A 168 -9.06 6.25 -4.56
N ALA A 169 -9.79 5.32 -5.18
CA ALA A 169 -9.22 4.06 -5.64
C ALA A 169 -8.10 4.28 -6.68
N LEU A 170 -8.30 5.22 -7.61
CA LEU A 170 -7.32 5.56 -8.62
C LEU A 170 -6.08 6.22 -8.03
N LEU A 171 -6.24 7.13 -7.07
CA LEU A 171 -5.13 7.77 -6.36
C LEU A 171 -4.33 6.78 -5.53
N MET A 172 -5.00 5.88 -4.82
CA MET A 172 -4.34 4.81 -4.08
C MET A 172 -3.45 3.96 -5.00
N ILE A 173 -3.98 3.51 -6.15
CA ILE A 173 -3.24 2.72 -7.13
C ILE A 173 -2.07 3.52 -7.74
N ALA A 174 -2.28 4.79 -8.06
CA ALA A 174 -1.26 5.66 -8.66
C ALA A 174 -0.12 6.02 -7.68
N LEU A 175 -0.45 6.29 -6.41
CA LEU A 175 0.52 6.71 -5.38
C LEU A 175 1.28 5.53 -4.75
N GLN A 176 0.71 4.32 -4.73
CA GLN A 176 1.40 3.13 -4.21
C GLN A 176 2.70 2.82 -4.97
N HIS A 177 2.76 3.15 -6.26
CA HIS A 177 3.97 2.95 -7.06
C HIS A 177 5.14 3.83 -6.59
N GLN A 178 4.87 5.03 -6.05
CA GLN A 178 5.90 5.91 -5.49
C GLN A 178 6.46 5.39 -4.16
N SER A 179 5.60 4.94 -3.24
CA SER A 179 6.05 4.48 -1.91
C SER A 179 6.88 3.19 -1.97
N ILE A 180 6.65 2.33 -2.97
CA ILE A 180 7.41 1.08 -3.19
C ILE A 180 8.86 1.34 -3.59
N MET A 181 9.14 2.39 -4.38
CA MET A 181 10.53 2.73 -4.73
C MET A 181 11.35 3.13 -3.49
N TYR A 182 10.74 3.88 -2.56
CA TYR A 182 11.40 4.30 -1.32
C TYR A 182 11.62 3.13 -0.34
N ALA A 183 10.67 2.19 -0.25
CA ALA A 183 10.80 1.00 0.59
C ALA A 183 11.91 0.05 0.08
N ASN A 184 11.97 -0.18 -1.24
CA ASN A 184 13.01 -1.03 -1.84
C ASN A 184 14.40 -0.39 -1.75
N MET A 185 14.54 0.93 -1.94
CA MET A 185 15.82 1.62 -1.71
C MET A 185 16.32 1.48 -0.27
N ARG A 186 15.42 1.56 0.73
CA ARG A 186 15.80 1.38 2.15
C ARG A 186 16.21 -0.06 2.48
N MET A 187 15.57 -1.07 1.90
CA MET A 187 15.98 -2.46 2.08
C MET A 187 17.35 -2.75 1.45
N VAL A 188 17.60 -2.23 0.26
CA VAL A 188 18.92 -2.37 -0.40
C VAL A 188 20.03 -1.66 0.39
N GLN A 189 19.74 -0.48 0.97
CA GLN A 189 20.68 0.21 1.85
C GLN A 189 20.97 -0.57 3.15
N LYS A 190 19.94 -1.13 3.80
CA LYS A 190 20.12 -1.98 4.98
C LYS A 190 20.95 -3.24 4.68
N TRP A 191 20.70 -3.87 3.53
CA TRP A 191 21.44 -5.05 3.10
C TRP A 191 22.91 -4.73 2.77
N SER A 192 23.17 -3.62 2.07
CA SER A 192 24.55 -3.14 1.81
C SER A 192 25.33 -2.90 3.11
N HIS A 193 24.73 -2.27 4.11
CA HIS A 193 25.41 -2.00 5.38
C HIS A 193 25.67 -3.26 6.21
N GLN A 194 24.85 -4.31 6.12
CA GLN A 194 25.09 -5.58 6.82
C GLN A 194 26.26 -6.38 6.21
N HIS A 195 26.55 -6.21 4.92
CA HIS A 195 27.60 -6.97 4.23
C HIS A 195 28.95 -6.25 4.13
N GLU A 196 29.02 -4.93 4.41
CA GLU A 196 30.29 -4.19 4.45
C GLU A 196 31.04 -4.30 5.80
N THR A 197 30.40 -4.81 6.86
CA THR A 197 31.00 -4.87 8.20
C THR A 197 31.52 -6.24 8.64
N THR A 198 31.65 -7.21 7.72
CA THR A 198 32.21 -8.53 8.05
C THR A 198 33.65 -8.64 7.52
N PRO A 199 34.69 -8.60 8.38
CA PRO A 199 36.09 -8.72 7.98
C PRO A 199 36.49 -10.14 7.55
#